data_AF-A0A7W2YVN7-F1
#
_entry.id   AF-A0A7W2YVN7-F1
#
_cell.length_a   1.000
_cell.length_b   1.000
_cell.length_c   1.000
_cell.angle_alpha   90.00
_cell.angle_beta   90.00
_cell.angle_gamma   90.00
#
_symmetry.space_group_name_H-M   'P 1'
#
loop_
_entity.id
_entity.type
_entity.pdbx_description
1 polymer ?
#
loop_
_entity_poly.entity_id
_entity_poly.type
_entity_poly.pdbx_seq_one_letter_code
_entity_poly.pdbx_strand_id
1 'polypeptide(L)'
;MKPWERSPQRRRYLGAAAAAFGLVATLLAAGPAAATPDPGDAPHKERVTKSQQSEARAAIENGDIPGVDQIVHSDNVSHLTNIPKQDLKGVNSDLAFQGKYAFAGNYDGFVIYDISRPKSPKIVSQVLCPGSQNDVSVSGDLLFLSTDSSRSDNSCNSTTQPATEKSSWEGMKVFDISDKRNPEYVAAVETSCGSHTHTLVPERQDVYIYVSSYSPSATFPDCQPPHDGISVIKVPREAPEKAAVIDFPVLFPDGGNPGGPTNPGVSQTTGCHDLTTFPALKLAAGACMGDGILLDIADPAKPRVIDRVEDNVNFAFWHSATFNERGTKVVFTDELGGGGAATCNTEVGQDRGADGIYDIVGKGDKRKLVFRSYFKIPRHQAATENCVAHNGSLIPAKGRDIMVQAWYQGGVSIWDFTDSDRPKEIGYFERGPLSADTLITGGSWSAYYYNGYIYSNDINKGFDVLKIHDRRTDSAESVRLRELNTQTQPDYR
;
A
#
# COMPACT_ATOMS: atom_id res chain seq x y z
N MET A 1 -60.44 -46.07 15.27
CA MET A 1 -61.89 -45.83 15.03
C MET A 1 -62.57 -45.65 16.38
N LYS A 2 -63.23 -44.49 16.54
CA LYS A 2 -64.15 -44.04 17.62
C LYS A 2 -63.55 -43.80 19.05
N PRO A 3 -64.15 -42.92 19.88
CA PRO A 3 -64.50 -41.51 19.60
C PRO A 3 -64.48 -40.57 20.85
N TRP A 4 -64.87 -39.30 20.61
CA TRP A 4 -65.66 -38.39 21.47
C TRP A 4 -64.91 -37.47 22.46
N GLU A 5 -64.67 -36.18 22.15
CA GLU A 5 -65.57 -34.99 22.22
C GLU A 5 -66.01 -34.59 23.65
N ARG A 6 -65.57 -33.39 24.11
CA ARG A 6 -66.40 -32.22 24.50
C ARG A 6 -65.68 -31.26 25.46
N SER A 7 -65.44 -30.04 24.97
CA SER A 7 -65.48 -28.79 25.76
C SER A 7 -66.95 -28.49 26.17
N PRO A 8 -67.32 -27.56 27.12
CA PRO A 8 -66.79 -26.19 27.22
C PRO A 8 -66.93 -25.44 28.58
N GLN A 9 -66.60 -24.13 28.53
CA GLN A 9 -67.12 -22.99 29.33
C GLN A 9 -66.36 -22.45 30.58
N ARG A 10 -65.58 -21.39 30.30
CA ARG A 10 -65.65 -20.01 30.85
C ARG A 10 -66.15 -19.77 32.29
N ARG A 11 -65.28 -19.12 33.08
CA ARG A 11 -65.44 -17.89 33.92
C ARG A 11 -64.22 -17.83 34.86
N ARG A 12 -63.66 -16.72 35.35
CA ARG A 12 -63.58 -15.27 35.02
C ARG A 12 -62.66 -14.68 36.12
N TYR A 13 -61.76 -13.76 35.75
CA TYR A 13 -61.16 -12.67 36.54
C TYR A 13 -59.89 -12.81 37.40
N LEU A 14 -59.20 -11.66 37.43
CA LEU A 14 -58.05 -11.19 38.23
C LEU A 14 -56.70 -11.57 37.59
N GLY A 15 -55.87 -10.67 37.05
CA GLY A 15 -55.69 -9.25 37.31
C GLY A 15 -54.28 -9.05 37.86
N ALA A 16 -53.31 -8.68 37.02
CA ALA A 16 -52.08 -7.99 37.40
C ALA A 16 -51.40 -7.46 36.15
N ALA A 17 -51.36 -6.13 36.02
CA ALA A 17 -50.52 -5.41 35.08
C ALA A 17 -49.08 -5.40 35.59
N ALA A 18 -48.12 -5.72 34.74
CA ALA A 18 -46.73 -5.33 34.91
C ALA A 18 -46.07 -5.16 33.53
N ALA A 19 -45.64 -3.92 33.28
CA ALA A 19 -44.72 -3.40 32.27
C ALA A 19 -44.19 -4.37 31.18
N ALA A 20 -44.57 -4.10 29.93
CA ALA A 20 -43.80 -4.48 28.75
C ALA A 20 -43.36 -3.20 28.03
N PHE A 21 -42.25 -2.62 28.49
CA PHE A 21 -41.42 -1.70 27.72
C PHE A 21 -39.98 -2.16 27.92
N GLY A 22 -39.33 -2.58 26.84
CA GLY A 22 -37.92 -2.94 26.83
C GLY A 22 -37.67 -4.25 26.09
N LEU A 23 -36.71 -4.19 25.16
CA LEU A 23 -36.13 -5.29 24.37
C LEU A 23 -36.86 -5.67 23.07
N VAL A 24 -36.91 -4.73 22.13
CA VAL A 24 -36.73 -5.05 20.70
C VAL A 24 -35.78 -4.01 20.09
N ALA A 25 -34.49 -4.15 20.35
CA ALA A 25 -33.42 -3.45 19.62
C ALA A 25 -32.07 -4.07 20.01
N THR A 26 -31.72 -5.23 19.46
CA THR A 26 -30.33 -5.78 19.56
C THR A 26 -30.04 -6.93 18.59
N LEU A 27 -30.75 -7.08 17.47
CA LEU A 27 -30.55 -8.21 16.55
C LEU A 27 -30.16 -7.85 15.11
N LEU A 28 -29.65 -6.64 14.87
CA LEU A 28 -29.11 -6.25 13.57
C LEU A 28 -27.81 -5.45 13.75
N ALA A 29 -26.77 -6.10 14.26
CA ALA A 29 -25.39 -5.63 14.17
C ALA A 29 -24.43 -6.83 14.16
N ALA A 30 -24.75 -7.82 13.33
CA ALA A 30 -23.80 -8.83 12.89
C ALA A 30 -23.97 -8.89 11.37
N GLY A 31 -23.41 -7.90 10.68
CA GLY A 31 -23.11 -8.07 9.28
C GLY A 31 -22.20 -9.30 9.15
N PRO A 32 -22.34 -10.12 8.10
CA PRO A 32 -21.37 -11.18 7.87
C PRO A 32 -19.99 -10.55 7.88
N ALA A 33 -19.06 -11.16 8.64
CA ALA A 33 -17.64 -10.88 8.48
C ALA A 33 -17.37 -10.95 6.98
N ALA A 34 -17.10 -9.79 6.36
CA ALA A 34 -16.64 -9.77 5.00
C ALA A 34 -15.40 -10.65 4.99
N ALA A 35 -15.43 -11.70 4.17
CA ALA A 35 -14.23 -12.46 3.88
C ALA A 35 -13.17 -11.43 3.48
N THR A 36 -12.04 -11.40 4.20
CA THR A 36 -10.83 -10.73 3.74
C THR A 36 -10.56 -11.29 2.35
N PRO A 37 -10.68 -10.48 1.29
CA PRO A 37 -10.42 -10.97 -0.03
C PRO A 37 -8.98 -11.47 -0.12
N ASP A 38 -8.79 -12.46 -1.00
CA ASP A 38 -7.46 -12.93 -1.43
C ASP A 38 -6.57 -11.71 -1.75
N PRO A 39 -5.25 -11.72 -1.49
CA PRO A 39 -4.36 -10.60 -1.79
C PRO A 39 -4.27 -10.19 -3.28
N GLY A 40 -5.06 -10.82 -4.15
CA GLY A 40 -5.27 -10.47 -5.55
C GLY A 40 -6.58 -9.75 -5.85
N ASP A 41 -7.06 -8.88 -4.95
CA ASP A 41 -8.40 -8.31 -5.11
C ASP A 41 -8.57 -7.53 -6.42
N ALA A 42 -9.65 -7.84 -7.12
CA ALA A 42 -10.08 -7.08 -8.29
C ALA A 42 -10.53 -5.69 -7.82
N PRO A 43 -10.48 -4.65 -8.68
CA PRO A 43 -10.91 -3.30 -8.31
C PRO A 43 -12.30 -3.32 -7.66
N HIS A 44 -12.39 -2.91 -6.39
CA HIS A 44 -13.65 -2.87 -5.66
C HIS A 44 -14.62 -1.88 -6.32
N LYS A 45 -15.84 -2.35 -6.59
CA LYS A 45 -16.93 -1.56 -7.17
C LYS A 45 -18.18 -1.73 -6.32
N GLU A 46 -18.62 -0.64 -5.73
CA GLU A 46 -19.81 -0.64 -4.87
C GLU A 46 -20.77 0.48 -5.30
N ARG A 47 -22.04 0.11 -5.44
CA ARG A 47 -23.08 1.10 -5.69
C ARG A 47 -23.42 1.82 -4.38
N VAL A 48 -23.12 3.12 -4.33
CA VAL A 48 -23.45 3.94 -3.17
C VAL A 48 -24.96 4.24 -3.11
N THR A 49 -25.44 4.64 -1.93
CA THR A 49 -26.87 4.93 -1.69
C THR A 49 -27.36 6.10 -2.54
N LYS A 50 -28.67 6.19 -2.78
CA LYS A 50 -29.26 7.32 -3.55
C LYS A 50 -28.97 8.69 -2.93
N SER A 51 -28.86 8.77 -1.60
CA SER A 51 -28.48 10.02 -0.90
C SER A 51 -27.05 10.41 -1.27
N GLN A 52 -26.11 9.48 -1.13
CA GLN A 52 -24.71 9.68 -1.49
C GLN A 52 -24.52 10.03 -2.97
N GLN A 53 -25.29 9.43 -3.88
CA GLN A 53 -25.29 9.80 -5.31
C GLN A 53 -25.74 11.25 -5.51
N SER A 54 -26.81 11.67 -4.84
CA SER A 54 -27.31 13.05 -4.91
C SER A 54 -26.32 14.05 -4.30
N GLU A 55 -25.69 13.70 -3.19
CA GLU A 55 -24.69 14.53 -2.51
C GLU A 55 -23.43 14.68 -3.37
N ALA A 56 -22.92 13.59 -3.95
CA ALA A 56 -21.78 13.63 -4.86
C ALA A 56 -22.05 14.52 -6.09
N ARG A 57 -23.23 14.35 -6.72
CA ARG A 57 -23.64 15.20 -7.86
C ARG A 57 -23.75 16.67 -7.47
N ALA A 58 -24.35 16.98 -6.33
CA ALA A 58 -24.45 18.36 -5.85
C ALA A 58 -23.08 18.97 -5.55
N ALA A 59 -22.17 18.21 -4.94
CA ALA A 59 -20.81 18.66 -4.67
C ALA A 59 -20.02 18.94 -5.96
N ILE A 60 -20.18 18.11 -6.99
CA ILE A 60 -19.63 18.34 -8.33
C ILE A 60 -20.23 19.61 -8.97
N GLU A 61 -21.56 19.76 -8.92
CA GLU A 61 -22.26 20.92 -9.51
C GLU A 61 -21.88 22.24 -8.83
N ASN A 62 -21.62 22.22 -7.53
CA ASN A 62 -21.19 23.37 -6.75
C ASN A 62 -19.68 23.67 -6.86
N GLY A 63 -18.90 22.74 -7.41
CA GLY A 63 -17.45 22.84 -7.51
C GLY A 63 -16.70 22.56 -6.20
N ASP A 64 -17.36 21.93 -5.22
CA ASP A 64 -16.73 21.47 -3.96
C ASP A 64 -15.81 20.27 -4.20
N ILE A 65 -16.14 19.47 -5.22
CA ILE A 65 -15.38 18.30 -5.69
C ILE A 65 -15.22 18.43 -7.21
N PRO A 66 -14.07 18.02 -7.79
CA PRO A 66 -13.91 18.07 -9.25
C PRO A 66 -14.96 17.21 -9.95
N GLY A 67 -15.32 17.59 -11.17
CA GLY A 67 -16.19 16.77 -12.01
C GLY A 67 -15.59 15.40 -12.33
N VAL A 68 -16.42 14.48 -12.82
CA VAL A 68 -15.98 13.13 -13.23
C VAL A 68 -14.80 13.23 -14.19
N ASP A 69 -13.69 12.57 -13.84
CA ASP A 69 -12.42 12.61 -14.55
C ASP A 69 -11.76 14.01 -14.72
N GLN A 70 -12.31 15.05 -14.09
CA GLN A 70 -11.77 16.40 -14.18
C GLN A 70 -10.40 16.46 -13.49
N ILE A 71 -9.39 16.86 -14.24
CA ILE A 71 -8.06 17.12 -13.68
C ILE A 71 -8.07 18.48 -12.98
N VAL A 72 -7.63 18.50 -11.74
CA VAL A 72 -7.35 19.72 -10.97
C VAL A 72 -5.97 19.59 -10.31
N HIS A 73 -5.31 20.72 -10.08
CA HIS A 73 -4.02 20.75 -9.40
C HIS A 73 -3.78 22.16 -8.86
N SER A 74 -2.83 22.31 -7.95
CA SER A 74 -2.38 23.63 -7.49
C SER A 74 -1.59 24.37 -8.58
N ASP A 75 -1.53 25.70 -8.50
CA ASP A 75 -0.85 26.57 -9.50
C ASP A 75 0.63 26.22 -9.72
N ASN A 76 1.29 25.67 -8.70
CA ASN A 76 2.69 25.27 -8.74
C ASN A 76 2.90 23.84 -9.25
N VAL A 77 1.86 23.07 -9.56
CA VAL A 77 1.97 21.72 -10.12
C VAL A 77 1.54 21.75 -11.58
N SER A 78 2.16 20.92 -12.41
CA SER A 78 1.79 20.76 -13.82
C SER A 78 1.66 19.29 -14.16
N HIS A 79 0.52 18.89 -14.73
CA HIS A 79 0.36 17.60 -15.40
C HIS A 79 0.97 17.68 -16.79
N LEU A 80 2.07 16.97 -17.02
CA LEU A 80 2.83 17.07 -18.27
C LEU A 80 2.27 16.14 -19.34
N THR A 81 1.94 14.91 -18.95
CA THR A 81 1.34 13.90 -19.84
C THR A 81 0.78 12.75 -19.02
N ASN A 82 -0.15 12.02 -19.62
CA ASN A 82 -0.62 10.71 -19.18
C ASN A 82 -0.37 9.69 -20.30
N ILE A 83 0.05 8.47 -19.95
CA ILE A 83 0.10 7.33 -20.86
C ILE A 83 -0.93 6.30 -20.39
N PRO A 84 -2.07 6.16 -21.08
CA PRO A 84 -3.09 5.18 -20.72
C PRO A 84 -2.56 3.75 -20.75
N LYS A 85 -3.14 2.88 -19.91
CA LYS A 85 -2.83 1.44 -19.89
C LYS A 85 -3.00 0.82 -21.28
N GLN A 86 -2.02 0.03 -21.70
CA GLN A 86 -2.02 -0.67 -22.98
C GLN A 86 -2.42 -2.13 -22.78
N ASP A 87 -1.53 -3.09 -22.98
CA ASP A 87 -1.91 -4.51 -23.05
C ASP A 87 -2.16 -5.11 -21.66
N LEU A 88 -1.46 -4.63 -20.63
CA LEU A 88 -1.72 -4.98 -19.24
C LEU A 88 -2.92 -4.18 -18.73
N LYS A 89 -4.00 -4.87 -18.36
CA LYS A 89 -5.30 -4.26 -18.00
C LYS A 89 -5.58 -4.29 -16.51
N GLY A 90 -4.86 -5.12 -15.76
CA GLY A 90 -4.92 -5.25 -14.31
C GLY A 90 -4.65 -3.96 -13.55
N VAL A 91 -4.72 -4.05 -12.23
CA VAL A 91 -4.41 -2.95 -11.31
C VAL A 91 -2.94 -2.56 -11.47
N ASN A 92 -2.66 -1.28 -11.66
CA ASN A 92 -1.31 -0.77 -11.62
C ASN A 92 -0.81 -0.74 -10.17
N SER A 93 0.44 -1.14 -9.96
CA SER A 93 1.06 -1.26 -8.65
C SER A 93 2.36 -0.46 -8.57
N ASP A 94 3.35 -0.86 -7.79
CA ASP A 94 4.46 0.03 -7.47
C ASP A 94 5.40 0.38 -8.64
N LEU A 95 6.28 1.37 -8.44
CA LEU A 95 7.23 1.89 -9.42
C LEU A 95 8.69 1.75 -8.95
N ALA A 96 9.58 1.44 -9.89
CA ALA A 96 11.03 1.54 -9.72
C ALA A 96 11.67 2.33 -10.87
N PHE A 97 12.90 2.81 -10.67
CA PHE A 97 13.60 3.63 -11.67
C PHE A 97 15.06 3.23 -11.86
N GLN A 98 15.53 3.29 -13.10
CA GLN A 98 16.96 3.13 -13.43
C GLN A 98 17.37 3.99 -14.64
N GLY A 99 18.27 4.94 -14.40
CA GLY A 99 18.79 5.89 -15.37
C GLY A 99 17.69 6.72 -16.03
N LYS A 100 17.28 6.28 -17.22
CA LYS A 100 16.22 6.92 -18.02
C LYS A 100 14.98 6.04 -18.16
N TYR A 101 14.85 5.01 -17.34
CA TYR A 101 13.74 4.06 -17.37
C TYR A 101 12.93 4.14 -16.08
N ALA A 102 11.62 4.02 -16.22
CA ALA A 102 10.70 3.68 -15.14
C ALA A 102 10.15 2.28 -15.38
N PHE A 103 10.07 1.48 -14.33
CA PHE A 103 9.49 0.15 -14.31
C PHE A 103 8.20 0.27 -13.51
N ALA A 104 7.09 -0.07 -14.12
CA ALA A 104 5.78 0.05 -13.51
C ALA A 104 5.15 -1.32 -13.35
N GLY A 105 4.91 -1.70 -12.10
CA GLY A 105 4.17 -2.90 -11.74
C GLY A 105 2.72 -2.83 -12.19
N ASN A 106 2.17 -3.99 -12.48
CA ASN A 106 0.75 -4.20 -12.78
C ASN A 106 0.38 -5.63 -12.38
N TYR A 107 -0.83 -5.90 -11.90
CA TYR A 107 -1.23 -7.25 -11.47
C TYR A 107 -1.12 -8.31 -12.58
N ASP A 108 -1.06 -7.90 -13.85
CA ASP A 108 -0.79 -8.76 -15.01
C ASP A 108 0.71 -8.91 -15.35
N GLY A 109 1.61 -8.07 -14.82
CA GLY A 109 3.06 -8.15 -15.01
C GLY A 109 3.76 -6.81 -14.77
N PHE A 110 4.53 -6.30 -15.75
CA PHE A 110 5.12 -4.97 -15.63
C PHE A 110 5.37 -4.29 -16.98
N VAL A 111 5.50 -2.96 -16.95
CA VAL A 111 5.79 -2.12 -18.11
C VAL A 111 7.12 -1.39 -17.91
N ILE A 112 7.96 -1.36 -18.95
CA ILE A 112 9.18 -0.53 -18.96
C ILE A 112 8.93 0.70 -19.83
N TYR A 113 9.08 1.89 -19.24
CA TYR A 113 8.99 3.18 -19.93
C TYR A 113 10.38 3.80 -20.10
N ASP A 114 10.70 4.33 -21.29
CA ASP A 114 11.79 5.29 -21.49
C ASP A 114 11.26 6.69 -21.14
N ILE A 115 11.76 7.22 -20.04
CA ILE A 115 11.42 8.54 -19.48
C ILE A 115 12.48 9.61 -19.79
N SER A 116 13.39 9.38 -20.75
CA SER A 116 14.40 10.38 -21.16
C SER A 116 13.79 11.69 -21.67
N ARG A 117 12.53 11.67 -22.12
CA ARG A 117 11.73 12.83 -22.47
C ARG A 117 10.46 12.83 -21.63
N PRO A 118 10.44 13.47 -20.46
CA PRO A 118 9.34 13.35 -19.49
C PRO A 118 7.97 13.85 -20.01
N LYS A 119 7.95 14.75 -21.00
CA LYS A 119 6.71 15.19 -21.67
C LYS A 119 6.19 14.21 -22.75
N SER A 120 6.97 13.20 -23.10
CA SER A 120 6.62 12.18 -24.09
C SER A 120 7.39 10.87 -23.79
N PRO A 121 7.14 10.23 -22.64
CA PRO A 121 7.71 8.91 -22.36
C PRO A 121 7.19 7.89 -23.36
N LYS A 122 7.93 6.80 -23.54
CA LYS A 122 7.58 5.74 -24.48
C LYS A 122 7.64 4.39 -23.80
N ILE A 123 6.67 3.54 -24.07
CA ILE A 123 6.75 2.13 -23.70
C ILE A 123 7.88 1.47 -24.49
N VAL A 124 8.77 0.79 -23.78
CA VAL A 124 9.89 0.02 -24.33
C VAL A 124 9.48 -1.44 -24.49
N SER A 125 8.85 -2.00 -23.46
CA SER A 125 8.35 -3.36 -23.40
C SER A 125 7.21 -3.47 -22.39
N GLN A 126 6.37 -4.48 -22.58
CA GLN A 126 5.35 -4.90 -21.62
C GLN A 126 5.53 -6.41 -21.43
N VAL A 127 5.68 -6.82 -20.18
CA VAL A 127 5.89 -8.23 -19.82
C VAL A 127 4.63 -8.73 -19.16
N LEU A 128 3.94 -9.67 -19.80
CA LEU A 128 2.80 -10.37 -19.23
C LEU A 128 3.34 -11.49 -18.32
N CYS A 129 3.18 -11.32 -17.02
CA CYS A 129 3.50 -12.30 -16.00
C CYS A 129 2.52 -12.17 -14.83
N PRO A 130 1.30 -12.72 -14.96
CA PRO A 130 0.27 -12.55 -13.96
C PRO A 130 0.69 -13.18 -12.63
N GLY A 131 0.44 -12.44 -11.56
CA GLY A 131 0.80 -12.83 -10.20
C GLY A 131 0.06 -12.06 -9.12
N SER A 132 -0.73 -11.04 -9.48
CA SER A 132 -1.28 -10.03 -8.56
C SER A 132 -0.22 -9.33 -7.72
N GLN A 133 -0.55 -8.15 -7.19
CA GLN A 133 0.39 -7.22 -6.57
C GLN A 133 1.50 -6.78 -7.54
N ASN A 134 2.45 -7.66 -7.90
CA ASN A 134 3.43 -7.43 -8.95
C ASN A 134 4.22 -6.12 -8.75
N ASP A 135 4.46 -5.77 -7.49
CA ASP A 135 5.38 -4.70 -7.14
C ASP A 135 6.77 -5.03 -7.69
N VAL A 136 7.50 -3.97 -8.08
CA VAL A 136 8.77 -4.09 -8.79
C VAL A 136 9.88 -3.35 -8.06
N SER A 137 11.05 -3.98 -8.00
CA SER A 137 12.32 -3.32 -7.68
C SER A 137 13.38 -3.69 -8.71
N VAL A 138 14.41 -2.86 -8.87
CA VAL A 138 15.55 -3.11 -9.76
C VAL A 138 16.87 -3.00 -9.02
N SER A 139 17.85 -3.83 -9.37
CA SER A 139 19.22 -3.68 -8.90
C SER A 139 20.23 -4.10 -9.97
N GLY A 140 20.86 -3.13 -10.63
CA GLY A 140 21.73 -3.42 -11.76
C GLY A 140 20.93 -4.04 -12.90
N ASP A 141 21.35 -5.19 -13.42
CA ASP A 141 20.65 -5.84 -14.53
C ASP A 141 19.52 -6.76 -14.08
N LEU A 142 19.11 -6.74 -12.80
CA LEU A 142 18.02 -7.56 -12.28
C LEU A 142 16.79 -6.72 -11.95
N LEU A 143 15.61 -7.26 -12.27
CA LEU A 143 14.30 -6.82 -11.79
C LEU A 143 13.69 -7.93 -10.93
N PHE A 144 13.13 -7.53 -9.79
CA PHE A 144 12.44 -8.38 -8.84
C PHE A 144 10.96 -8.07 -8.92
N LEU A 145 10.13 -9.10 -9.06
CA LEU A 145 8.68 -8.99 -9.23
C LEU A 145 7.99 -9.86 -8.18
N SER A 146 7.22 -9.20 -7.31
CA SER A 146 6.37 -9.86 -6.33
C SER A 146 5.27 -10.68 -7.00
N THR A 147 4.90 -11.82 -6.43
CA THR A 147 3.73 -12.61 -6.84
C THR A 147 2.97 -13.00 -5.58
N ASP A 148 1.79 -12.38 -5.42
CA ASP A 148 0.93 -12.51 -4.24
C ASP A 148 -0.43 -13.12 -4.60
N SER A 149 -0.37 -14.21 -5.35
CA SER A 149 -1.52 -15.04 -5.62
C SER A 149 -1.08 -16.45 -5.95
N SER A 150 -1.88 -17.42 -5.52
CA SER A 150 -1.67 -18.83 -5.81
C SER A 150 -1.73 -19.12 -7.32
N ARG A 151 -0.62 -19.63 -7.87
CA ARG A 151 -0.44 -19.97 -9.29
C ARG A 151 -0.25 -21.47 -9.51
N SER A 152 -0.59 -21.98 -10.69
CA SER A 152 -0.38 -23.39 -11.05
C SER A 152 1.07 -23.85 -11.10
N ASP A 153 1.99 -22.92 -11.34
CA ASP A 153 3.43 -23.12 -11.41
C ASP A 153 4.12 -21.75 -11.38
N ASN A 154 5.46 -21.74 -11.39
CA ASN A 154 6.26 -20.51 -11.33
C ASN A 154 6.37 -19.75 -12.66
N SER A 155 5.78 -20.24 -13.76
CA SER A 155 5.91 -19.58 -15.06
C SER A 155 4.99 -18.36 -15.19
N CYS A 156 5.31 -17.48 -16.15
CA CYS A 156 4.42 -16.38 -16.55
C CYS A 156 3.18 -16.84 -17.36
N ASN A 157 3.11 -18.12 -17.74
CA ASN A 157 1.94 -18.73 -18.39
C ASN A 157 1.05 -19.48 -17.39
N SER A 158 1.39 -19.47 -16.10
CA SER A 158 0.62 -20.10 -15.04
C SER A 158 -0.82 -19.59 -15.03
N THR A 159 -1.73 -20.38 -14.45
CA THR A 159 -3.12 -19.97 -14.21
C THR A 159 -3.39 -19.82 -12.72
N THR A 160 -4.39 -19.00 -12.37
CA THR A 160 -4.83 -18.85 -10.97
C THR A 160 -5.30 -20.20 -10.42
N GLN A 161 -4.92 -20.50 -9.18
CA GLN A 161 -5.41 -21.63 -8.40
C GLN A 161 -5.90 -21.16 -7.02
N PRO A 162 -6.73 -21.94 -6.32
CA PRO A 162 -7.08 -21.63 -4.94
C PRO A 162 -5.86 -21.68 -4.03
N ALA A 163 -5.73 -20.77 -3.07
CA ALA A 163 -4.66 -20.80 -2.05
C ALA A 163 -4.69 -22.06 -1.16
N THR A 164 -5.74 -22.88 -1.21
CA THR A 164 -5.82 -24.18 -0.52
C THR A 164 -5.17 -25.33 -1.27
N GLU A 165 -4.74 -25.13 -2.52
CA GLU A 165 -4.09 -26.14 -3.34
C GLU A 165 -2.59 -26.24 -3.01
N LYS A 166 -2.13 -27.41 -2.56
CA LYS A 166 -0.76 -27.60 -2.08
C LYS A 166 0.29 -27.51 -3.19
N SER A 167 -0.12 -27.83 -4.42
CA SER A 167 0.78 -27.83 -5.57
C SER A 167 0.98 -26.44 -6.19
N SER A 168 0.28 -25.43 -5.69
CA SER A 168 0.38 -24.06 -6.18
C SER A 168 1.71 -23.40 -5.80
N TRP A 169 2.06 -22.36 -6.53
CA TRP A 169 3.28 -21.58 -6.35
C TRP A 169 2.93 -20.10 -6.15
N GLU A 170 3.64 -19.44 -5.24
CA GLU A 170 3.65 -18.00 -5.03
C GLU A 170 5.02 -17.56 -4.46
N GLY A 171 5.37 -16.28 -4.57
CA GLY A 171 6.65 -15.78 -4.09
C GLY A 171 7.28 -14.72 -5.00
N MET A 172 8.57 -14.84 -5.27
CA MET A 172 9.35 -13.84 -5.99
C MET A 172 9.80 -14.35 -7.36
N LYS A 173 9.66 -13.52 -8.39
CA LYS A 173 10.21 -13.75 -9.73
C LYS A 173 11.35 -12.79 -10.00
N VAL A 174 12.39 -13.27 -10.71
CA VAL A 174 13.56 -12.47 -11.05
C VAL A 174 13.75 -12.46 -12.56
N PHE A 175 13.94 -11.27 -13.11
CA PHE A 175 14.18 -11.04 -14.53
C PHE A 175 15.56 -10.42 -14.73
N ASP A 176 16.31 -10.90 -15.72
CA ASP A 176 17.41 -10.15 -16.30
C ASP A 176 16.81 -9.08 -17.22
N ILE A 177 17.16 -7.83 -16.95
CA ILE A 177 16.73 -6.66 -17.69
C ILE A 177 17.92 -6.00 -18.40
N SER A 178 19.05 -6.65 -18.64
CA SER A 178 20.18 -6.04 -19.37
C SER A 178 19.74 -5.46 -20.73
N ASP A 179 18.86 -6.17 -21.45
CA ASP A 179 18.07 -5.63 -22.57
C ASP A 179 16.64 -5.27 -22.11
N LYS A 180 16.40 -3.97 -21.91
CA LYS A 180 15.09 -3.41 -21.52
C LYS A 180 13.97 -3.74 -22.52
N ARG A 181 14.29 -4.09 -23.77
CA ARG A 181 13.31 -4.48 -24.79
C ARG A 181 12.87 -5.92 -24.68
N ASN A 182 13.72 -6.78 -24.12
CA ASN A 182 13.49 -8.22 -24.01
C ASN A 182 13.89 -8.71 -22.60
N PRO A 183 13.17 -8.35 -21.53
CA PRO A 183 13.42 -8.92 -20.20
C PRO A 183 13.35 -10.44 -20.21
N GLU A 184 14.33 -11.10 -19.60
CA GLU A 184 14.45 -12.56 -19.57
C GLU A 184 14.14 -13.08 -18.16
N TYR A 185 13.26 -14.08 -18.05
CA TYR A 185 12.96 -14.72 -16.78
C TYR A 185 14.11 -15.65 -16.36
N VAL A 186 14.77 -15.37 -15.23
CA VAL A 186 16.00 -16.08 -14.82
C VAL A 186 15.89 -16.86 -13.53
N ALA A 187 14.97 -16.49 -12.62
CA ALA A 187 14.77 -17.23 -11.38
C ALA A 187 13.36 -17.06 -10.82
N ALA A 188 12.98 -18.01 -9.97
CA ALA A 188 11.82 -17.96 -9.09
C ALA A 188 12.23 -18.41 -7.70
N VAL A 189 11.68 -17.78 -6.67
CA VAL A 189 11.85 -18.20 -5.28
C VAL A 189 10.47 -18.31 -4.67
N GLU A 190 10.11 -19.53 -4.29
CA GLU A 190 8.87 -19.79 -3.54
C GLU A 190 9.04 -19.33 -2.08
N THR A 191 7.98 -18.75 -1.53
CA THR A 191 7.88 -18.33 -0.13
C THR A 191 6.61 -18.92 0.48
N SER A 192 6.55 -19.01 1.82
CA SER A 192 5.41 -19.66 2.48
C SER A 192 4.09 -18.89 2.40
N CYS A 193 4.13 -17.58 2.12
CA CYS A 193 2.97 -16.69 2.08
C CYS A 193 3.06 -15.73 0.89
N GLY A 194 3.54 -16.20 -0.25
CA GLY A 194 3.73 -15.36 -1.44
C GLY A 194 4.68 -14.19 -1.20
N SER A 195 4.60 -13.18 -2.06
CA SER A 195 5.28 -11.92 -1.85
C SER A 195 4.29 -10.82 -2.16
N HIS A 196 3.76 -10.19 -1.11
CA HIS A 196 2.92 -9.00 -1.24
C HIS A 196 3.80 -7.83 -1.69
N THR A 197 4.56 -7.24 -0.76
CA THR A 197 5.61 -6.30 -1.13
C THR A 197 6.99 -6.94 -0.97
N HIS A 198 8.00 -6.25 -1.47
CA HIS A 198 9.37 -6.57 -1.18
C HIS A 198 10.23 -5.31 -1.13
N THR A 199 11.34 -5.41 -0.41
CA THR A 199 12.34 -4.34 -0.38
C THR A 199 13.75 -4.92 -0.44
N LEU A 200 14.68 -4.17 -1.03
CA LEU A 200 16.05 -4.63 -1.20
C LEU A 200 16.94 -4.16 -0.05
N VAL A 201 17.93 -4.98 0.29
CA VAL A 201 19.13 -4.59 1.02
C VAL A 201 20.32 -4.96 0.13
N PRO A 202 20.67 -4.09 -0.83
CA PRO A 202 21.68 -4.41 -1.83
C PRO A 202 23.08 -4.43 -1.21
N GLU A 203 23.79 -5.52 -1.44
CA GLU A 203 25.21 -5.67 -1.15
C GLU A 203 26.02 -5.76 -2.46
N ARG A 204 27.35 -5.78 -2.33
CA ARG A 204 28.24 -5.80 -3.51
C ARG A 204 28.08 -7.06 -4.37
N GLN A 205 28.08 -8.24 -3.75
CA GLN A 205 28.03 -9.53 -4.46
C GLN A 205 26.61 -10.08 -4.56
N ASP A 206 25.77 -9.72 -3.60
CA ASP A 206 24.46 -10.29 -3.40
C ASP A 206 23.43 -9.17 -3.25
N VAL A 207 22.18 -9.45 -3.60
CA VAL A 207 21.03 -8.64 -3.22
C VAL A 207 20.25 -9.43 -2.18
N TYR A 208 20.11 -8.87 -0.99
CA TYR A 208 19.16 -9.40 -0.02
C TYR A 208 17.80 -8.75 -0.27
N ILE A 209 16.73 -9.52 -0.07
CA ILE A 209 15.36 -9.06 -0.25
C ILE A 209 14.58 -9.43 1.00
N TYR A 210 13.87 -8.46 1.57
CA TYR A 210 12.87 -8.68 2.59
C TYR A 210 11.51 -8.75 1.92
N VAL A 211 10.89 -9.91 2.01
CA VAL A 211 9.54 -10.15 1.50
C VAL A 211 8.55 -9.94 2.62
N SER A 212 7.63 -9.01 2.41
CA SER A 212 6.53 -8.73 3.31
C SER A 212 5.28 -9.42 2.78
N SER A 213 4.62 -10.18 3.66
CA SER A 213 3.39 -10.90 3.37
C SER A 213 2.56 -11.00 4.65
N TYR A 214 1.26 -11.20 4.52
CA TYR A 214 0.31 -11.28 5.63
C TYR A 214 -0.92 -12.11 5.25
N SER A 215 -1.96 -12.12 6.08
CA SER A 215 -3.18 -12.92 5.90
C SER A 215 -2.99 -14.44 5.92
N PRO A 216 -2.26 -15.01 6.91
CA PRO A 216 -2.17 -16.46 7.05
C PRO A 216 -3.53 -17.08 7.36
N SER A 217 -3.73 -18.33 6.95
CA SER A 217 -4.92 -19.10 7.26
C SER A 217 -4.60 -20.54 7.65
N ALA A 218 -5.29 -21.04 8.66
CA ALA A 218 -5.22 -22.45 9.05
C ALA A 218 -5.65 -23.42 7.94
N THR A 219 -6.35 -22.91 6.91
CA THR A 219 -6.77 -23.70 5.74
C THR A 219 -5.73 -23.73 4.62
N PHE A 220 -4.74 -22.82 4.62
CA PHE A 220 -3.74 -22.74 3.56
C PHE A 220 -2.61 -23.71 3.84
N PRO A 221 -2.16 -24.52 2.88
CA PRO A 221 -1.21 -25.57 3.15
C PRO A 221 0.24 -25.07 3.38
N ASP A 222 0.52 -23.81 3.06
CA ASP A 222 1.83 -23.15 3.24
C ASP A 222 1.73 -21.98 4.24
N CYS A 223 0.88 -20.99 3.95
CA CYS A 223 0.76 -19.78 4.76
C CYS A 223 -0.09 -19.96 6.02
N GLN A 224 0.47 -20.68 7.00
CA GLN A 224 -0.19 -21.04 8.26
C GLN A 224 0.08 -20.02 9.38
N PRO A 225 -0.89 -19.73 10.26
CA PRO A 225 -0.65 -18.90 11.44
C PRO A 225 0.16 -19.67 12.50
N PRO A 226 1.04 -18.99 13.27
CA PRO A 226 1.38 -17.57 13.18
C PRO A 226 2.33 -17.26 12.02
N HIS A 227 2.13 -16.11 11.35
CA HIS A 227 3.04 -15.56 10.35
C HIS A 227 3.64 -14.24 10.87
N ASP A 228 4.50 -14.35 11.87
CA ASP A 228 4.96 -13.21 12.68
C ASP A 228 6.34 -12.68 12.23
N GLY A 229 6.68 -12.86 10.96
CA GLY A 229 8.02 -12.62 10.42
C GLY A 229 8.05 -12.18 8.96
N ILE A 230 9.23 -12.21 8.38
CA ILE A 230 9.48 -11.91 6.96
C ILE A 230 10.36 -12.99 6.33
N SER A 231 10.18 -13.27 5.05
CA SER A 231 11.14 -14.12 4.33
C SER A 231 12.35 -13.28 3.89
N VAL A 232 13.56 -13.78 4.14
CA VAL A 232 14.81 -13.18 3.65
C VAL A 232 15.31 -13.99 2.47
N ILE A 233 15.27 -13.39 1.28
CA ILE A 233 15.83 -14.00 0.06
C ILE A 233 17.24 -13.46 -0.16
N LYS A 234 18.16 -14.33 -0.57
CA LYS A 234 19.48 -13.95 -1.06
C LYS A 234 19.58 -14.24 -2.55
N VAL A 235 19.95 -13.24 -3.35
CA VAL A 235 20.16 -13.35 -4.79
C VAL A 235 21.61 -13.03 -5.15
N PRO A 236 22.43 -14.02 -5.55
CA PRO A 236 23.77 -13.75 -6.06
C PRO A 236 23.70 -13.01 -7.40
N ARG A 237 24.37 -11.88 -7.53
CA ARG A 237 24.29 -11.04 -8.75
C ARG A 237 24.80 -11.74 -10.01
N GLU A 238 25.84 -12.56 -9.88
CA GLU A 238 26.47 -13.30 -10.98
C GLU A 238 25.82 -14.68 -11.23
N ALA A 239 24.88 -15.09 -10.38
CA ALA A 239 24.19 -16.38 -10.45
C ALA A 239 22.76 -16.26 -9.89
N PRO A 240 21.90 -15.42 -10.50
CA PRO A 240 20.55 -15.15 -9.99
C PRO A 240 19.69 -16.42 -9.92
N GLU A 241 19.98 -17.45 -10.73
CA GLU A 241 19.29 -18.74 -10.70
C GLU A 241 19.49 -19.52 -9.38
N LYS A 242 20.43 -19.09 -8.52
CA LYS A 242 20.66 -19.62 -7.19
C LYS A 242 19.95 -18.84 -6.09
N ALA A 243 19.06 -17.92 -6.45
CA ALA A 243 18.23 -17.20 -5.50
C ALA A 243 17.46 -18.17 -4.59
N ALA A 244 17.44 -17.91 -3.30
CA ALA A 244 16.77 -18.76 -2.32
C ALA A 244 16.36 -17.98 -1.08
N VAL A 245 15.29 -18.42 -0.41
CA VAL A 245 15.02 -18.04 0.98
C VAL A 245 16.14 -18.60 1.86
N ILE A 246 16.81 -17.74 2.61
CA ILE A 246 17.91 -18.12 3.50
C ILE A 246 17.52 -18.10 4.97
N ASP A 247 16.47 -17.35 5.33
CA ASP A 247 15.97 -17.25 6.70
C ASP A 247 14.52 -16.75 6.72
N PHE A 248 13.85 -16.99 7.85
CA PHE A 248 12.56 -16.39 8.20
C PHE A 248 12.63 -15.77 9.61
N PRO A 249 13.17 -14.55 9.75
CA PRO A 249 13.25 -13.88 11.03
C PRO A 249 11.87 -13.57 11.61
N VAL A 250 11.62 -14.06 12.83
CA VAL A 250 10.41 -13.72 13.59
C VAL A 250 10.57 -12.31 14.15
N LEU A 251 9.72 -11.39 13.70
CA LEU A 251 9.71 -9.98 14.12
C LEU A 251 8.88 -9.76 15.39
N PHE A 252 7.87 -10.61 15.63
CA PHE A 252 6.97 -10.52 16.77
C PHE A 252 6.97 -11.82 17.60
N PRO A 253 8.07 -12.15 18.31
CA PRO A 253 8.18 -13.42 19.05
C PRO A 253 7.17 -13.55 20.20
N ASP A 254 6.69 -12.43 20.74
CA ASP A 254 5.68 -12.37 21.80
C ASP A 254 4.26 -12.08 21.26
N GLY A 255 4.09 -12.13 19.94
CA GLY A 255 2.87 -11.72 19.24
C GLY A 255 2.83 -10.23 18.90
N GLY A 256 2.24 -9.92 17.75
CA GLY A 256 1.94 -8.56 17.32
C GLY A 256 0.64 -8.01 17.91
N ASN A 257 0.17 -6.87 17.38
CA ASN A 257 -1.05 -6.24 17.83
C ASN A 257 -2.23 -7.20 17.62
N PRO A 258 -3.06 -7.49 18.64
CA PRO A 258 -4.15 -8.44 18.52
C PRO A 258 -5.30 -7.96 17.61
N GLY A 259 -5.34 -6.66 17.27
CA GLY A 259 -6.44 -6.07 16.50
C GLY A 259 -7.80 -6.19 17.20
N GLY A 260 -8.87 -6.09 16.42
CA GLY A 260 -10.24 -6.28 16.91
C GLY A 260 -10.53 -7.72 17.38
N PRO A 261 -11.31 -7.94 18.46
CA PRO A 261 -12.09 -6.94 19.20
C PRO A 261 -11.33 -6.22 20.32
N THR A 262 -10.08 -6.61 20.62
CA THR A 262 -9.28 -6.00 21.70
C THR A 262 -9.01 -4.53 21.44
N ASN A 263 -8.63 -4.21 20.20
CA ASN A 263 -8.44 -2.86 19.67
C ASN A 263 -9.43 -2.64 18.51
N PRO A 264 -10.67 -2.21 18.77
CA PRO A 264 -11.69 -2.07 17.73
C PRO A 264 -11.26 -1.13 16.60
N GLY A 265 -11.39 -1.59 15.35
CA GLY A 265 -10.99 -0.83 14.16
C GLY A 265 -9.53 -0.98 13.76
N VAL A 266 -8.70 -1.66 14.56
CA VAL A 266 -7.30 -1.94 14.28
C VAL A 266 -7.14 -3.35 13.70
N SER A 267 -6.30 -3.47 12.69
CA SER A 267 -5.96 -4.76 12.08
C SER A 267 -5.04 -5.57 12.97
N GLN A 268 -5.26 -6.88 13.03
CA GLN A 268 -4.33 -7.78 13.70
C GLN A 268 -3.00 -7.80 12.93
N THR A 269 -1.89 -7.78 13.65
CA THR A 269 -0.57 -8.01 13.06
C THR A 269 -0.41 -9.49 12.74
N THR A 270 -0.32 -9.80 11.44
CA THR A 270 -0.15 -11.16 10.92
C THR A 270 0.97 -11.25 9.89
N GLY A 271 1.90 -10.32 9.97
CA GLY A 271 2.96 -10.09 9.01
C GLY A 271 3.15 -8.59 8.77
N CYS A 272 4.17 -8.27 7.98
CA CYS A 272 4.38 -6.90 7.55
C CYS A 272 3.74 -6.65 6.19
N HIS A 273 3.14 -5.47 6.01
CA HIS A 273 2.62 -5.05 4.72
C HIS A 273 3.75 -4.50 3.84
N ASP A 274 4.53 -3.56 4.35
CA ASP A 274 5.67 -2.97 3.65
C ASP A 274 6.83 -2.70 4.61
N LEU A 275 8.06 -2.84 4.10
CA LEU A 275 9.29 -2.47 4.77
C LEU A 275 10.09 -1.51 3.91
N THR A 276 10.57 -0.46 4.53
CA THR A 276 11.52 0.47 3.93
C THR A 276 12.88 0.32 4.57
N THR A 277 13.90 -0.02 3.79
CA THR A 277 15.29 -0.07 4.22
C THR A 277 15.98 1.26 3.96
N PHE A 278 16.93 1.59 4.83
CA PHE A 278 17.87 2.67 4.66
C PHE A 278 19.30 2.10 4.79
N PRO A 279 19.82 1.45 3.72
CA PRO A 279 21.06 0.68 3.79
C PRO A 279 22.27 1.49 4.30
N ALA A 280 22.37 2.76 3.92
CA ALA A 280 23.43 3.66 4.37
C ALA A 280 23.48 3.84 5.89
N LEU A 281 22.33 3.74 6.57
CA LEU A 281 22.21 3.83 8.02
C LEU A 281 22.09 2.46 8.71
N LYS A 282 22.01 1.38 7.94
CA LYS A 282 21.76 0.01 8.43
C LYS A 282 20.49 -0.08 9.28
N LEU A 283 19.46 0.67 8.88
CA LEU A 283 18.14 0.66 9.52
C LEU A 283 17.08 0.25 8.51
N ALA A 284 15.97 -0.29 9.00
CA ALA A 284 14.73 -0.38 8.26
C ALA A 284 13.55 0.04 9.15
N ALA A 285 12.45 0.45 8.54
CA ALA A 285 11.17 0.66 9.21
C ALA A 285 10.14 -0.24 8.56
N GLY A 286 9.29 -0.89 9.36
CA GLY A 286 8.26 -1.81 8.88
C GLY A 286 6.88 -1.35 9.33
N ALA A 287 5.93 -1.36 8.42
CA ALA A 287 4.52 -1.17 8.70
C ALA A 287 3.84 -2.53 8.63
N CYS A 288 3.36 -3.02 9.77
CA CYS A 288 2.99 -4.42 9.94
C CYS A 288 1.55 -4.60 10.38
N MET A 289 0.64 -4.04 9.59
CA MET A 289 -0.81 -4.05 9.79
C MET A 289 -1.30 -3.40 11.08
N GLY A 290 -0.95 -3.90 12.26
CA GLY A 290 -1.30 -3.32 13.56
C GLY A 290 -0.13 -2.66 14.28
N ASP A 291 1.08 -2.76 13.74
CA ASP A 291 2.31 -2.31 14.37
C ASP A 291 3.20 -1.48 13.43
N GLY A 292 3.82 -0.44 13.97
CA GLY A 292 4.98 0.22 13.38
C GLY A 292 6.26 -0.25 14.05
N ILE A 293 7.26 -0.67 13.28
CA ILE A 293 8.53 -1.16 13.83
C ILE A 293 9.73 -0.44 13.22
N LEU A 294 10.80 -0.36 14.02
CA LEU A 294 12.12 0.04 13.58
C LEU A 294 13.04 -1.18 13.72
N LEU A 295 13.86 -1.45 12.71
CA LEU A 295 14.76 -2.60 12.65
C LEU A 295 16.22 -2.17 12.49
N ASP A 296 17.11 -2.92 13.12
CA ASP A 296 18.53 -2.99 12.76
C ASP A 296 18.71 -4.01 11.62
N ILE A 297 19.40 -3.59 10.57
CA ILE A 297 19.71 -4.42 9.39
C ILE A 297 21.20 -4.45 9.11
N ALA A 298 22.02 -4.34 10.16
CA ALA A 298 23.48 -4.30 10.02
C ALA A 298 24.05 -5.60 9.44
N ASP A 299 23.39 -6.72 9.73
CA ASP A 299 23.49 -7.96 8.98
C ASP A 299 22.21 -8.11 8.13
N PRO A 300 22.29 -7.92 6.80
CA PRO A 300 21.15 -8.05 5.91
C PRO A 300 20.46 -9.41 5.99
N ALA A 301 21.17 -10.47 6.37
CA ALA A 301 20.58 -11.81 6.51
C ALA A 301 19.73 -11.97 7.78
N LYS A 302 19.91 -11.09 8.78
CA LYS A 302 19.36 -11.25 10.14
C LYS A 302 18.83 -9.93 10.68
N PRO A 303 17.79 -9.35 10.07
CA PRO A 303 17.13 -8.15 10.58
C PRO A 303 16.58 -8.39 11.99
N ARG A 304 16.59 -7.36 12.83
CA ARG A 304 16.08 -7.43 14.21
C ARG A 304 15.33 -6.17 14.60
N VAL A 305 14.15 -6.34 15.19
CA VAL A 305 13.37 -5.23 15.74
C VAL A 305 14.14 -4.56 16.89
N ILE A 306 14.26 -3.23 16.84
CA ILE A 306 14.85 -2.38 17.89
C ILE A 306 13.81 -1.54 18.62
N ASP A 307 12.74 -1.17 17.94
CA ASP A 307 11.61 -0.48 18.57
C ASP A 307 10.30 -0.82 17.87
N ARG A 308 9.21 -0.65 18.61
CA ARG A 308 7.84 -0.95 18.18
C ARG A 308 6.90 0.08 18.76
N VAL A 309 5.93 0.51 17.96
CA VAL A 309 4.85 1.42 18.35
C VAL A 309 3.52 0.90 17.85
N GLU A 310 2.47 1.24 18.59
CA GLU A 310 1.09 0.99 18.23
C GLU A 310 0.31 2.30 18.34
N ASP A 311 -0.73 2.43 17.53
CA ASP A 311 -1.71 3.49 17.61
C ASP A 311 -3.09 2.85 17.51
N ASN A 312 -3.63 2.47 18.67
CA ASN A 312 -4.88 1.74 18.78
C ASN A 312 -6.13 2.65 18.75
N VAL A 313 -5.94 3.93 18.40
CA VAL A 313 -7.02 4.92 18.38
C VAL A 313 -7.24 5.43 16.96
N ASN A 314 -6.16 5.76 16.24
CA ASN A 314 -6.27 6.44 14.95
C ASN A 314 -5.84 5.58 13.76
N PHE A 315 -4.89 4.66 13.93
CA PHE A 315 -4.44 3.79 12.85
C PHE A 315 -5.31 2.54 12.76
N ALA A 316 -5.76 2.20 11.56
CA ALA A 316 -6.48 0.97 11.28
C ALA A 316 -5.59 -0.08 10.61
N PHE A 317 -4.73 0.34 9.69
CA PHE A 317 -3.87 -0.53 8.91
C PHE A 317 -2.52 0.15 8.62
N TRP A 318 -1.49 -0.24 9.37
CA TRP A 318 -0.11 0.18 9.15
C TRP A 318 0.39 -0.38 7.82
N HIS A 319 0.43 0.49 6.81
CA HIS A 319 0.61 0.13 5.40
C HIS A 319 2.05 0.27 4.91
N SER A 320 2.64 1.45 5.05
CA SER A 320 4.02 1.71 4.59
C SER A 320 4.77 2.66 5.51
N ALA A 321 6.08 2.73 5.34
CA ALA A 321 6.99 3.54 6.15
C ALA A 321 7.96 4.30 5.24
N THR A 322 8.31 5.55 5.56
CA THR A 322 9.30 6.34 4.80
C THR A 322 10.15 7.15 5.78
N PHE A 323 11.47 6.94 5.76
CA PHE A 323 12.40 7.79 6.47
C PHE A 323 12.51 9.17 5.83
N ASN A 324 12.81 10.20 6.63
CA ASN A 324 13.34 11.44 6.07
C ASN A 324 14.80 11.26 5.63
N GLU A 325 15.35 12.23 4.89
CA GLU A 325 16.68 12.13 4.27
C GLU A 325 17.80 11.85 5.29
N ARG A 326 17.64 12.33 6.52
CA ARG A 326 18.62 12.17 7.60
C ARG A 326 18.46 10.88 8.41
N GLY A 327 17.39 10.12 8.18
CA GLY A 327 17.02 8.96 9.00
C GLY A 327 16.79 9.31 10.46
N THR A 328 16.23 10.49 10.71
CA THR A 328 15.86 11.00 12.04
C THR A 328 14.35 11.01 12.26
N LYS A 329 13.56 10.67 11.23
CA LYS A 329 12.11 10.62 11.26
C LYS A 329 11.64 9.41 10.46
N VAL A 330 10.47 8.87 10.80
CA VAL A 330 9.71 7.92 9.99
C VAL A 330 8.29 8.46 9.83
N VAL A 331 7.80 8.47 8.61
CA VAL A 331 6.39 8.65 8.28
C VAL A 331 5.79 7.26 8.09
N PHE A 332 4.79 6.90 8.88
CA PHE A 332 4.01 5.69 8.67
C PHE A 332 2.65 6.04 8.06
N THR A 333 2.18 5.22 7.14
CA THR A 333 0.93 5.41 6.41
C THR A 333 -0.17 4.54 7.01
N ASP A 334 -1.34 5.10 7.32
CA ASP A 334 -2.55 4.34 7.66
C ASP A 334 -3.46 4.18 6.43
N GLU A 335 -3.59 2.95 5.93
CA GLU A 335 -4.48 2.61 4.81
C GLU A 335 -5.88 2.18 5.30
N LEU A 336 -6.50 3.06 6.11
CA LEU A 336 -7.88 2.89 6.55
C LEU A 336 -8.82 2.53 5.40
N GLY A 337 -9.59 1.45 5.58
CA GLY A 337 -10.54 0.97 4.58
C GLY A 337 -9.91 0.19 3.43
N GLY A 338 -8.63 -0.20 3.55
CA GLY A 338 -7.92 -1.08 2.60
C GLY A 338 -7.88 -0.52 1.19
N GLY A 339 -7.73 0.80 1.06
CA GLY A 339 -7.67 1.48 -0.22
C GLY A 339 -9.00 1.59 -0.97
N GLY A 340 -10.05 0.85 -0.60
CA GLY A 340 -11.32 0.80 -1.34
C GLY A 340 -12.40 1.77 -0.86
N ALA A 341 -12.27 2.31 0.36
CA ALA A 341 -13.30 3.12 1.01
C ALA A 341 -13.11 4.64 0.83
N ALA A 342 -14.21 5.38 0.89
CA ALA A 342 -14.19 6.84 0.92
C ALA A 342 -13.83 7.35 2.32
N THR A 343 -12.56 7.67 2.58
CA THR A 343 -12.11 8.07 3.93
C THR A 343 -11.65 9.52 4.06
N CYS A 344 -11.57 10.28 2.97
CA CYS A 344 -11.21 11.71 2.98
C CYS A 344 -12.46 12.60 3.16
N ASN A 345 -13.17 12.42 4.27
CA ASN A 345 -14.42 13.14 4.57
C ASN A 345 -14.50 13.59 6.03
N THR A 346 -15.50 14.41 6.34
CA THR A 346 -15.70 14.98 7.68
C THR A 346 -15.95 13.93 8.76
N GLU A 347 -16.61 12.83 8.43
CA GLU A 347 -16.96 11.77 9.38
C GLU A 347 -15.73 11.00 9.86
N VAL A 348 -14.81 10.69 8.95
CA VAL A 348 -13.54 10.04 9.29
C VAL A 348 -12.62 11.00 10.05
N GLY A 349 -12.58 12.26 9.65
CA GLY A 349 -11.74 13.29 10.28
C GLY A 349 -10.30 13.29 9.75
N GLN A 350 -9.44 14.08 10.41
CA GLN A 350 -8.08 14.38 9.95
C GLN A 350 -7.01 13.41 10.47
N ASP A 351 -7.30 12.67 11.55
CA ASP A 351 -6.29 11.85 12.24
C ASP A 351 -6.32 10.37 11.79
N ARG A 352 -7.38 9.92 11.12
CA ARG A 352 -7.57 8.53 10.68
C ARG A 352 -7.42 8.41 9.17
N GLY A 353 -6.86 7.31 8.66
CA GLY A 353 -6.49 7.17 7.24
C GLY A 353 -5.51 8.27 6.82
N ALA A 354 -4.56 8.56 7.70
CA ALA A 354 -3.61 9.66 7.66
C ALA A 354 -2.19 9.12 7.81
N ASP A 355 -1.20 9.94 7.50
CA ASP A 355 0.18 9.64 7.85
C ASP A 355 0.43 9.98 9.32
N GLY A 356 1.18 9.13 10.02
CA GLY A 356 1.70 9.36 11.36
C GLY A 356 3.19 9.69 11.30
N ILE A 357 3.60 10.82 11.87
CA ILE A 357 4.99 11.29 11.84
C ILE A 357 5.66 11.02 13.18
N TYR A 358 6.75 10.26 13.13
CA TYR A 358 7.53 9.85 14.29
C TYR A 358 8.96 10.38 14.19
N ASP A 359 9.44 11.03 15.24
CA ASP A 359 10.87 11.32 15.38
C ASP A 359 11.59 10.06 15.89
N ILE A 360 12.81 9.82 15.40
CA ILE A 360 13.72 8.80 15.92
C ILE A 360 14.68 9.45 16.90
N VAL A 361 14.51 9.15 18.20
CA VAL A 361 15.38 9.62 19.27
C VAL A 361 16.29 8.50 19.76
N GLY A 362 17.42 8.82 20.39
CA GLY A 362 18.38 7.81 20.85
C GLY A 362 19.36 7.34 19.77
N LYS A 363 20.14 6.29 20.05
CA LYS A 363 21.20 5.76 19.18
C LYS A 363 21.36 4.25 19.33
N GLY A 364 21.84 3.58 18.29
CA GLY A 364 21.99 2.12 18.27
C GLY A 364 20.65 1.43 18.59
N ASP A 365 20.71 0.41 19.44
CA ASP A 365 19.54 -0.33 19.93
C ASP A 365 18.66 0.45 20.91
N LYS A 366 19.10 1.65 21.33
CA LYS A 366 18.30 2.54 22.21
C LYS A 366 17.48 3.54 21.40
N ARG A 367 17.40 3.37 20.07
CA ARG A 367 16.53 4.22 19.25
C ARG A 367 15.07 3.99 19.64
N LYS A 368 14.29 5.07 19.61
CA LYS A 368 12.86 5.06 19.90
C LYS A 368 12.11 5.91 18.90
N LEU A 369 10.96 5.41 18.45
CA LEU A 369 9.97 6.13 17.67
C LEU A 369 9.12 6.97 18.63
N VAL A 370 9.05 8.27 18.40
CA VAL A 370 8.27 9.21 19.22
C VAL A 370 7.28 9.92 18.31
N PHE A 371 5.99 9.63 18.50
CA PHE A 371 4.91 10.27 17.76
C PHE A 371 4.94 11.80 17.93
N ARG A 372 4.66 12.52 16.84
CA ARG A 372 4.64 13.99 16.81
C ARG A 372 3.31 14.54 16.33
N SER A 373 2.88 14.17 15.13
CA SER A 373 1.60 14.60 14.58
C SER A 373 1.11 13.67 13.47
N TYR A 374 -0.12 13.93 13.01
CA TYR A 374 -0.66 13.35 11.79
C TYR A 374 -0.55 14.31 10.60
N PHE A 375 -0.57 13.78 9.39
CA PHE A 375 -0.83 14.52 8.16
C PHE A 375 -1.91 13.81 7.34
N LYS A 376 -2.92 14.57 6.96
CA LYS A 376 -3.94 14.14 5.99
C LYS A 376 -4.15 15.26 4.98
N ILE A 377 -4.44 14.90 3.74
CA ILE A 377 -4.74 15.91 2.72
C ILE A 377 -5.96 16.75 3.18
N PRO A 378 -5.92 18.08 2.98
CA PRO A 378 -7.02 18.97 3.37
C PRO A 378 -8.21 18.92 2.40
N ARG A 379 -8.10 18.15 1.31
CA ARG A 379 -9.13 18.03 0.27
C ARG A 379 -10.13 16.95 0.66
N HIS A 380 -11.42 17.32 0.61
CA HIS A 380 -12.52 16.38 0.79
C HIS A 380 -12.84 15.68 -0.53
N GLN A 381 -13.26 14.41 -0.43
CA GLN A 381 -13.68 13.58 -1.56
C GLN A 381 -15.11 13.08 -1.39
N ALA A 382 -15.74 12.70 -2.50
CA ALA A 382 -17.11 12.22 -2.49
C ALA A 382 -17.21 10.81 -1.91
N ALA A 383 -18.40 10.40 -1.51
CA ALA A 383 -18.65 9.00 -1.13
C ALA A 383 -18.43 8.01 -2.29
N THR A 384 -18.32 8.50 -3.53
CA THR A 384 -18.02 7.72 -4.74
C THR A 384 -16.52 7.60 -5.02
N GLU A 385 -15.66 8.10 -4.12
CA GLU A 385 -14.21 8.14 -4.31
C GLU A 385 -13.49 7.44 -3.18
N ASN A 386 -12.67 6.45 -3.51
CA ASN A 386 -11.75 5.86 -2.55
C ASN A 386 -10.58 6.83 -2.32
N CYS A 387 -10.26 7.10 -1.06
CA CYS A 387 -9.22 8.06 -0.72
C CYS A 387 -8.64 7.71 0.64
N VAL A 388 -7.32 7.52 0.67
CA VAL A 388 -6.53 7.23 1.86
C VAL A 388 -5.04 7.44 1.52
N ALA A 389 -4.21 7.68 2.52
CA ALA A 389 -2.76 7.77 2.35
C ALA A 389 -2.19 6.47 1.77
N HIS A 390 -1.26 6.57 0.82
CA HIS A 390 -0.61 5.40 0.21
C HIS A 390 0.85 5.72 -0.13
N ASN A 391 1.47 4.97 -1.03
CA ASN A 391 2.91 5.02 -1.29
C ASN A 391 3.41 6.38 -1.81
N GLY A 392 4.56 6.81 -1.27
CA GLY A 392 5.23 8.05 -1.65
C GLY A 392 6.74 8.00 -1.46
N SER A 393 7.40 9.10 -1.78
CA SER A 393 8.86 9.23 -1.69
C SER A 393 9.29 10.65 -1.34
N LEU A 394 10.51 10.80 -0.86
CA LEU A 394 11.09 12.10 -0.63
C LEU A 394 11.34 12.86 -1.94
N ILE A 395 11.06 14.16 -1.91
CA ILE A 395 11.71 15.12 -2.79
C ILE A 395 13.00 15.56 -2.06
N PRO A 396 14.21 15.23 -2.58
CA PRO A 396 15.47 15.47 -1.87
C PRO A 396 15.88 16.94 -1.92
N ALA A 397 15.10 17.78 -1.25
CA ALA A 397 15.29 19.20 -1.15
C ALA A 397 16.23 19.53 0.01
N LYS A 398 17.30 20.27 -0.27
CA LYS A 398 18.35 20.58 0.70
C LYS A 398 17.79 21.21 1.97
N GLY A 399 17.96 20.51 3.10
CA GLY A 399 17.59 20.98 4.43
C GLY A 399 16.09 21.02 4.67
N ARG A 400 15.30 20.30 3.86
CA ARG A 400 13.85 20.20 3.96
C ARG A 400 13.46 18.72 3.93
N ASP A 401 12.49 18.37 4.76
CA ASP A 401 11.85 17.07 4.68
C ASP A 401 10.54 17.26 3.90
N ILE A 402 10.56 16.95 2.59
CA ILE A 402 9.41 17.10 1.67
C ILE A 402 9.12 15.74 1.04
N MET A 403 7.85 15.36 0.99
CA MET A 403 7.37 14.12 0.38
C MET A 403 6.42 14.42 -0.77
N VAL A 404 6.44 13.56 -1.78
CA VAL A 404 5.36 13.40 -2.75
C VAL A 404 4.74 12.03 -2.52
N GLN A 405 3.41 11.94 -2.55
CA GLN A 405 2.70 10.75 -2.11
C GLN A 405 1.37 10.57 -2.83
N ALA A 406 1.01 9.33 -3.08
CA ALA A 406 -0.28 8.95 -3.61
C ALA A 406 -1.36 8.88 -2.52
N TRP A 407 -2.58 9.25 -2.88
CA TRP A 407 -3.77 9.28 -2.01
C TRP A 407 -4.98 8.62 -2.68
N TYR A 408 -4.76 7.59 -3.52
CA TYR A 408 -5.79 7.00 -4.37
C TYR A 408 -6.52 8.06 -5.22
N GLN A 409 -7.86 8.13 -5.23
CA GLN A 409 -8.60 9.18 -5.97
C GLN A 409 -8.42 10.57 -5.34
N GLY A 410 -7.90 10.68 -4.10
CA GLY A 410 -7.37 11.94 -3.56
C GLY A 410 -6.14 12.47 -4.30
N GLY A 411 -5.61 11.69 -5.25
CA GLY A 411 -4.60 12.09 -6.21
C GLY A 411 -3.18 11.97 -5.68
N VAL A 412 -2.38 12.99 -5.95
CA VAL A 412 -0.98 13.13 -5.51
C VAL A 412 -0.87 14.38 -4.65
N SER A 413 -0.38 14.21 -3.43
CA SER A 413 -0.04 15.30 -2.51
C SER A 413 1.47 15.52 -2.48
N ILE A 414 1.88 16.78 -2.43
CA ILE A 414 3.26 17.19 -2.17
C ILE A 414 3.23 18.00 -0.89
N TRP A 415 3.95 17.57 0.15
CA TRP A 415 3.82 18.13 1.49
C TRP A 415 5.18 18.25 2.20
N ASP A 416 5.29 19.27 3.06
CA ASP A 416 6.49 19.59 3.84
C ASP A 416 6.25 19.16 5.29
N PHE A 417 7.15 18.34 5.84
CA PHE A 417 7.15 17.85 7.21
C PHE A 417 8.50 18.09 7.91
N THR A 418 9.22 19.11 7.45
CA THR A 418 10.46 19.57 8.09
C THR A 418 10.25 19.84 9.59
N ASP A 419 9.10 20.45 9.91
CA ASP A 419 8.58 20.53 11.27
C ASP A 419 7.59 19.38 11.49
N SER A 420 8.00 18.37 12.26
CA SER A 420 7.18 17.18 12.55
C SER A 420 5.92 17.47 13.35
N ASP A 421 5.82 18.63 13.99
CA ASP A 421 4.61 18.99 14.74
C ASP A 421 3.60 19.74 13.84
N ARG A 422 3.99 20.13 12.62
CA ARG A 422 3.22 21.00 11.72
C ARG A 422 3.42 20.68 10.23
N PRO A 423 3.13 19.44 9.80
CA PRO A 423 3.17 19.09 8.38
C PRO A 423 2.14 19.90 7.59
N LYS A 424 2.44 20.20 6.34
CA LYS A 424 1.55 20.99 5.49
C LYS A 424 1.67 20.60 4.03
N GLU A 425 0.53 20.47 3.36
CA GLU A 425 0.50 20.37 1.90
C GLU A 425 0.98 21.66 1.22
N ILE A 426 1.79 21.47 0.19
CA ILE A 426 2.45 22.54 -0.56
C ILE A 426 2.12 22.53 -2.06
N GLY A 427 1.59 21.43 -2.57
CA GLY A 427 1.06 21.33 -3.92
C GLY A 427 0.31 20.00 -4.10
N TYR A 428 -0.55 19.92 -5.11
CA TYR A 428 -1.30 18.70 -5.37
C TYR A 428 -1.66 18.56 -6.84
N PHE A 429 -1.99 17.33 -7.22
CA PHE A 429 -2.63 16.94 -8.47
C PHE A 429 -3.73 15.94 -8.14
N GLU A 430 -4.88 16.04 -8.79
CA GLU A 430 -6.01 15.16 -8.56
C GLU A 430 -6.83 15.01 -9.84
N ARG A 431 -7.52 13.87 -9.96
CA ARG A 431 -8.61 13.66 -10.91
C ARG A 431 -9.85 13.42 -10.08
N GLY A 432 -10.93 14.11 -10.40
CA GLY A 432 -12.23 13.84 -9.77
C GLY A 432 -12.72 12.41 -10.02
N PRO A 433 -13.91 12.08 -9.50
CA PRO A 433 -14.37 10.71 -9.38
C PRO A 433 -14.39 9.97 -10.71
N LEU A 434 -14.13 8.67 -10.67
CA LEU A 434 -14.37 7.79 -11.84
C LEU A 434 -15.85 7.65 -12.19
N SER A 435 -16.75 7.89 -11.23
CA SER A 435 -18.19 7.87 -11.42
C SER A 435 -18.88 8.75 -10.39
N ALA A 436 -19.93 9.47 -10.81
CA ALA A 436 -20.79 10.22 -9.88
C ALA A 436 -21.77 9.32 -9.11
N ASP A 437 -21.87 8.03 -9.45
CA ASP A 437 -22.94 7.15 -8.95
C ASP A 437 -22.44 5.88 -8.24
N THR A 438 -21.18 5.50 -8.45
CA THR A 438 -20.60 4.24 -8.01
C THR A 438 -19.21 4.51 -7.43
N LEU A 439 -18.93 3.94 -6.27
CA LEU A 439 -17.58 3.91 -5.72
C LEU A 439 -16.77 2.89 -6.51
N ILE A 440 -15.71 3.34 -7.16
CA ILE A 440 -14.81 2.51 -7.97
C ILE A 440 -13.40 2.76 -7.46
N THR A 441 -12.68 1.71 -7.09
CA THR A 441 -11.26 1.83 -6.69
C THR A 441 -10.44 2.40 -7.84
N GLY A 442 -9.71 3.48 -7.58
CA GLY A 442 -8.92 4.18 -8.59
C GLY A 442 -7.96 5.20 -8.02
N GLY A 443 -7.43 6.04 -8.92
CA GLY A 443 -6.47 7.08 -8.60
C GLY A 443 -5.04 6.55 -8.53
N SER A 444 -4.14 7.34 -7.94
CA SER A 444 -2.71 7.02 -7.89
C SER A 444 -2.44 5.88 -6.91
N TRP A 445 -1.80 4.79 -7.37
CA TRP A 445 -1.28 3.73 -6.48
C TRP A 445 -0.02 4.24 -5.79
N SER A 446 1.01 4.59 -6.55
CA SER A 446 2.22 5.23 -6.02
C SER A 446 2.57 6.48 -6.80
N ALA A 447 3.22 7.44 -6.13
CA ALA A 447 3.67 8.68 -6.75
C ALA A 447 5.05 9.08 -6.23
N TYR A 448 6.05 9.07 -7.13
CA TYR A 448 7.45 9.19 -6.74
C TYR A 448 8.21 10.29 -7.48
N TYR A 449 9.12 10.94 -6.76
CA TYR A 449 10.04 11.91 -7.35
C TYR A 449 11.27 11.18 -7.92
N TYR A 450 11.55 11.41 -9.20
CA TYR A 450 12.76 10.92 -9.84
C TYR A 450 13.34 11.98 -10.79
N ASN A 451 14.55 12.45 -10.49
CA ASN A 451 15.38 13.26 -11.38
C ASN A 451 14.67 14.52 -11.96
N GLY A 452 13.89 15.23 -11.14
CA GLY A 452 13.25 16.51 -11.51
C GLY A 452 11.77 16.42 -11.90
N TYR A 453 11.19 15.22 -11.85
CA TYR A 453 9.80 14.95 -12.21
C TYR A 453 9.17 14.03 -11.17
N ILE A 454 7.85 14.05 -11.12
CA ILE A 454 7.05 13.14 -10.31
C ILE A 454 6.36 12.18 -11.28
N TYR A 455 6.41 10.89 -10.97
CA TYR A 455 5.78 9.83 -11.76
C TYR A 455 4.74 9.14 -10.90
N SER A 456 3.53 9.02 -11.40
CA SER A 456 2.43 8.32 -10.71
C SER A 456 1.93 7.14 -11.55
N ASN A 457 1.69 6.01 -10.89
CA ASN A 457 1.08 4.84 -11.50
C ASN A 457 -0.40 4.78 -11.09
N ASP A 458 -1.27 5.41 -11.88
CA ASP A 458 -2.71 5.42 -11.61
C ASP A 458 -3.33 4.06 -11.93
N ILE A 459 -4.10 3.53 -10.99
CA ILE A 459 -4.78 2.23 -11.02
C ILE A 459 -5.56 2.01 -12.32
N ASN A 460 -6.24 3.06 -12.81
CA ASN A 460 -7.13 2.96 -13.98
C ASN A 460 -6.67 3.80 -15.16
N LYS A 461 -6.07 4.98 -14.91
CA LYS A 461 -5.72 5.96 -15.94
C LYS A 461 -4.30 5.78 -16.48
N GLY A 462 -3.47 4.93 -15.89
CA GLY A 462 -2.14 4.62 -16.40
C GLY A 462 -1.04 5.50 -15.81
N PHE A 463 -0.03 5.83 -16.61
CA PHE A 463 1.21 6.43 -16.12
C PHE A 463 1.20 7.95 -16.28
N ASP A 464 1.20 8.66 -15.17
CA ASP A 464 1.21 10.12 -15.13
C ASP A 464 2.61 10.68 -14.89
N VAL A 465 2.92 11.78 -15.59
CA VAL A 465 4.13 12.57 -15.35
C VAL A 465 3.73 13.97 -14.91
N LEU A 466 4.18 14.34 -13.72
CA LEU A 466 3.93 15.61 -13.08
C LEU A 466 5.24 16.39 -12.90
N LYS A 467 5.12 17.71 -12.74
CA LYS A 467 6.22 18.57 -12.30
C LYS A 467 5.75 19.56 -11.25
N ILE A 468 6.56 19.72 -10.21
CA ILE A 468 6.41 20.75 -9.18
C ILE A 468 7.31 21.95 -9.52
N HIS A 469 6.76 23.14 -9.40
CA HIS A 469 7.40 24.44 -9.62
C HIS A 469 7.37 25.24 -8.31
N ASP A 470 8.20 24.82 -7.35
CA ASP A 470 8.21 25.41 -6.02
C ASP A 470 9.64 25.66 -5.53
N ARG A 471 9.90 26.87 -5.03
CA ARG A 471 11.24 27.25 -4.55
C ARG A 471 11.77 26.36 -3.43
N ARG A 472 10.87 25.71 -2.68
CA ARG A 472 11.23 24.73 -1.64
C ARG A 472 11.82 23.46 -2.24
N THR A 473 11.45 23.09 -3.46
CA THR A 473 11.88 21.86 -4.14
C THR A 473 12.99 22.07 -5.16
N ASP A 474 13.29 23.31 -5.58
CA ASP A 474 14.30 23.64 -6.61
C ASP A 474 15.64 22.91 -6.43
N SER A 475 16.14 22.81 -5.19
CA SER A 475 17.43 22.16 -4.91
C SER A 475 17.46 20.66 -5.24
N ALA A 476 16.30 20.00 -5.25
CA ALA A 476 16.19 18.58 -5.59
C ALA A 476 16.58 18.28 -7.04
N GLU A 477 16.46 19.25 -7.97
CA GLU A 477 16.85 19.05 -9.37
C GLU A 477 18.36 18.80 -9.55
N SER A 478 19.16 19.14 -8.54
CA SER A 478 20.61 18.87 -8.50
C SER A 478 20.96 17.45 -8.08
N VAL A 479 20.04 16.74 -7.41
CA VAL A 479 20.21 15.35 -6.99
C VAL A 479 19.83 14.45 -8.17
N ARG A 480 20.82 13.67 -8.64
CA ARG A 480 20.65 12.75 -9.78
C ARG A 480 20.87 11.32 -9.34
N LEU A 481 19.79 10.56 -9.28
CA LEU A 481 19.78 9.15 -8.91
C LEU A 481 19.98 8.31 -10.17
N ARG A 482 20.88 7.33 -10.10
CA ARG A 482 21.05 6.33 -11.16
C ARG A 482 20.03 5.21 -11.05
N GLU A 483 19.56 4.92 -9.86
CA GLU A 483 18.61 3.88 -9.53
C GLU A 483 17.79 4.37 -8.33
N LEU A 484 16.50 4.06 -8.31
CA LEU A 484 15.62 4.35 -7.18
C LEU A 484 14.56 3.26 -7.08
N ASN A 485 14.61 2.49 -5.99
CA ASN A 485 13.46 1.76 -5.45
C ASN A 485 13.11 2.50 -4.16
N THR A 486 11.91 3.04 -4.04
CA THR A 486 11.59 4.02 -2.99
C THR A 486 11.65 3.45 -1.58
N GLN A 487 11.27 2.19 -1.42
CA GLN A 487 11.37 1.44 -0.19
C GLN A 487 12.82 0.98 0.10
N THR A 488 13.72 1.03 -0.89
CA THR A 488 15.17 0.93 -0.65
C THR A 488 15.79 2.31 -0.70
N GLN A 489 15.58 3.10 0.36
CA GLN A 489 15.91 4.52 0.35
C GLN A 489 17.41 4.75 0.11
N PRO A 490 17.77 5.50 -0.95
CA PRO A 490 19.15 5.85 -1.21
C PRO A 490 19.65 6.92 -0.23
N ASP A 491 20.97 7.10 -0.17
CA ASP A 491 21.51 8.35 0.35
C ASP A 491 21.37 9.42 -0.73
N TYR A 492 20.59 10.48 -0.44
CA TYR A 492 20.30 11.56 -1.39
C TYR A 492 21.37 12.67 -1.38
N ARG A 493 22.39 12.57 -0.51
CA ARG A 493 23.38 13.62 -0.25
C ARG A 493 24.57 13.67 -1.20
#